data_AF-A0A1F2Y204-F1
#
_entry.id   AF-A0A1F2Y204-F1
#
_cell.length_a   1.000
_cell.length_b   1.000
_cell.length_c   1.000
_cell.angle_alpha   90.00
_cell.angle_beta   90.00
_cell.angle_gamma   90.00
#
_symmetry.space_group_name_H-M   'P 1'
#
loop_
_entity.id
_entity.type
_entity.pdbx_description
1 polymer ?
#
loop_
_entity_poly.entity_id
_entity_poly.type
_entity_poly.pdbx_seq_one_letter_code
_entity_poly.pdbx_strand_id
1 'polypeptide(L)'
;MLLAPSSHMDSGAYESGDDRGDVDAPARVMTTEIPLDFGSLLTTDKDTAAQWRFAFRQAAQELMEEGYRPTGFVVRQQPIKPPHVSRIPHALYIWTKER
;
A
#
# COMPACT_ATOMS: atom_id res chain seq x y z
N MET A 1 -12.10 -64.47 35.95
CA MET A 1 -12.81 -63.54 35.04
C MET A 1 -13.32 -62.38 35.88
N LEU A 2 -12.72 -61.20 35.75
CA LEU A 2 -13.09 -60.00 36.49
C LEU A 2 -13.57 -58.95 35.47
N LEU A 3 -14.81 -58.48 35.63
CA LEU A 3 -15.40 -57.36 34.93
C LEU A 3 -15.16 -56.08 35.75
N ALA A 4 -14.93 -54.97 35.04
CA ALA A 4 -14.36 -53.70 35.49
C ALA A 4 -15.12 -52.98 36.62
N PRO A 5 -14.48 -51.95 37.21
CA PRO A 5 -15.09 -50.61 37.09
C PRO A 5 -14.16 -49.59 36.43
N SER A 6 -14.67 -48.94 35.39
CA SER A 6 -14.06 -47.78 34.73
C SER A 6 -14.05 -46.59 35.68
N SER A 7 -12.86 -46.11 36.02
CA SER A 7 -12.65 -44.82 36.69
C SER A 7 -12.92 -43.69 35.69
N HIS A 8 -14.00 -42.94 35.90
CA HIS A 8 -14.27 -41.70 35.19
C HIS A 8 -13.38 -40.62 35.83
N MET A 9 -12.22 -40.36 35.21
CA MET A 9 -11.41 -39.18 35.53
C MET A 9 -12.01 -37.99 34.79
N ASP A 10 -12.68 -37.12 35.55
CA ASP A 10 -12.92 -35.73 35.18
C ASP A 10 -11.56 -35.02 35.21
N SER A 11 -10.92 -34.89 34.04
CA SER A 11 -9.70 -34.11 33.87
C SER A 11 -10.08 -32.83 33.14
N GLY A 12 -9.93 -31.72 33.87
CA GLY A 12 -10.43 -30.41 33.50
C GLY A 12 -10.06 -29.96 32.10
N ALA A 13 -11.06 -29.38 31.43
CA ALA A 13 -10.86 -28.57 30.24
C ALA A 13 -10.15 -27.27 30.64
N TYR A 14 -8.83 -27.26 30.54
CA TYR A 14 -8.06 -26.05 30.27
C TYR A 14 -7.83 -25.99 28.76
N GLU A 15 -8.77 -25.39 28.03
CA GLU A 15 -8.44 -24.82 26.71
C GLU A 15 -8.57 -23.30 26.91
N SER A 16 -7.51 -22.65 27.40
CA SER A 16 -6.44 -22.08 26.58
C SER A 16 -6.98 -21.42 25.33
N GLY A 17 -7.38 -20.16 25.51
CA GLY A 17 -7.18 -19.06 24.58
C GLY A 17 -7.30 -19.34 23.10
N ASP A 18 -8.49 -19.14 22.55
CA ASP A 18 -8.61 -18.52 21.22
C ASP A 18 -8.83 -17.01 21.44
N ASP A 19 -7.79 -16.35 21.97
CA ASP A 19 -7.52 -14.95 21.62
C ASP A 19 -7.24 -14.97 20.11
N ARG A 20 -8.31 -15.01 19.31
CA ARG A 20 -8.20 -14.81 17.87
C ARG A 20 -7.79 -13.37 17.71
N GLY A 21 -6.48 -13.18 17.70
CA GLY A 21 -5.83 -11.93 17.39
C GLY A 21 -6.60 -11.28 16.25
N ASP A 22 -7.05 -10.07 16.54
CA ASP A 22 -7.52 -9.14 15.54
C ASP A 22 -6.40 -9.08 14.49
N VAL A 23 -6.54 -9.86 13.42
CA VAL A 23 -5.61 -9.86 12.31
C VAL A 23 -5.82 -8.50 11.68
N ASP A 24 -4.97 -7.57 12.10
CA ASP A 24 -4.91 -6.18 11.69
C ASP A 24 -5.07 -6.17 10.16
N ALA A 25 -6.27 -5.84 9.70
CA ALA A 25 -6.55 -6.01 8.29
C ALA A 25 -5.66 -5.04 7.51
N PRO A 26 -5.16 -5.43 6.33
CA PRO A 26 -4.14 -4.65 5.64
C PRO A 26 -4.60 -3.21 5.40
N ALA A 27 -3.76 -2.25 5.78
CA ALA A 27 -3.96 -0.84 5.46
C ALA A 27 -4.25 -0.67 3.96
N ARG A 28 -5.22 0.19 3.61
CA ARG A 28 -5.56 0.41 2.19
C ARG A 28 -4.44 1.21 1.54
N VAL A 29 -3.87 0.68 0.45
CA VAL A 29 -2.78 1.30 -0.30
C VAL A 29 -3.28 1.83 -1.64
N MET A 30 -3.00 3.09 -1.94
CA MET A 30 -3.21 3.73 -3.24
C MET A 30 -1.90 4.31 -3.77
N THR A 31 -1.79 4.51 -5.08
CA THR A 31 -0.60 5.11 -5.70
C THR A 31 -0.96 6.19 -6.70
N THR A 32 -0.21 7.30 -6.69
CA THR A 32 -0.22 8.30 -7.76
C THR A 32 1.11 8.32 -8.49
N GLU A 33 1.13 8.76 -9.74
CA GLU A 33 2.37 8.88 -10.52
C GLU A 33 2.97 10.28 -10.38
N ILE A 34 4.30 10.36 -10.33
CA ILE A 34 5.06 11.61 -10.39
C ILE A 34 6.21 11.50 -11.41
N PRO A 35 6.55 12.55 -12.16
CA PRO A 35 7.73 12.52 -13.04
C PRO A 35 9.03 12.35 -12.23
N LEU A 36 9.92 11.46 -12.66
CA LEU A 36 11.21 11.21 -12.00
C LEU A 36 12.15 12.41 -12.08
N ASP A 37 12.13 13.10 -13.22
CA ASP A 37 12.93 14.30 -13.44
C ASP A 37 12.02 15.50 -13.71
N PHE A 38 11.33 15.91 -12.64
CA PHE A 38 10.48 17.10 -12.69
C PHE A 38 11.28 18.38 -12.96
N GLY A 39 12.57 18.41 -12.59
CA GLY A 39 13.48 19.54 -12.85
C GLY A 39 13.71 19.73 -14.35
N SER A 40 14.02 18.65 -15.07
CA SER A 40 14.11 18.70 -16.53
C SER A 40 12.78 19.08 -17.16
N LEU A 41 11.65 18.50 -16.71
CA LEU A 41 10.33 18.84 -17.23
C LEU A 41 10.01 20.34 -17.08
N LEU A 42 10.34 20.95 -15.95
CA LEU A 42 10.17 22.39 -15.71
C LEU A 42 10.98 23.28 -16.66
N THR A 43 12.11 22.79 -17.18
CA THR A 43 12.98 23.58 -18.07
C THR A 43 12.64 23.36 -19.54
N THR A 44 12.22 22.16 -19.93
CA THR A 44 11.93 21.80 -21.32
C THR A 44 10.47 22.03 -21.72
N ASP A 45 9.52 21.84 -20.80
CA ASP A 45 8.08 21.93 -21.08
C ASP A 45 7.30 22.38 -19.82
N LYS A 46 7.24 23.70 -19.64
CA LYS A 46 6.60 24.34 -18.48
C LYS A 46 5.10 24.07 -18.39
N ASP A 47 4.42 23.97 -19.52
CA ASP A 47 2.97 23.75 -19.56
C ASP A 47 2.64 22.33 -19.13
N THR A 48 3.39 21.34 -19.63
CA THR A 48 3.27 19.96 -19.17
C THR A 48 3.64 19.83 -17.68
N ALA A 49 4.69 20.52 -17.22
CA ALA A 49 5.04 20.54 -15.80
C ALA A 49 3.91 21.14 -14.93
N ALA A 50 3.26 22.21 -15.39
CA ALA A 50 2.14 22.85 -14.69
C ALA A 50 0.93 21.93 -14.61
N GLN A 51 0.58 21.25 -15.71
CA GLN A 51 -0.50 20.26 -15.75
C GLN A 51 -0.26 19.10 -14.78
N TRP A 52 0.97 18.56 -14.75
CA TRP A 52 1.35 17.52 -13.79
C TRP A 52 1.19 17.97 -12.34
N ARG A 53 1.65 19.18 -12.02
CA ARG A 53 1.50 19.76 -10.68
C ARG A 53 0.04 19.89 -10.26
N PHE A 54 -0.80 20.37 -11.18
CA PHE A 54 -2.23 20.54 -10.92
C PHE A 54 -2.92 19.19 -10.70
N ALA A 55 -2.71 18.24 -11.61
CA ALA A 55 -3.30 16.90 -11.53
C ALA A 55 -2.86 16.17 -10.25
N PHE A 56 -1.57 16.22 -9.89
CA PHE A 56 -1.08 15.61 -8.67
C PHE A 56 -1.69 16.25 -7.42
N ARG A 57 -1.83 17.59 -7.40
CA ARG A 57 -2.44 18.28 -6.26
C ARG A 57 -3.91 17.91 -6.08
N GLN A 58 -4.68 17.81 -7.17
CA GLN A 58 -6.08 17.38 -7.10
C GLN A 58 -6.20 15.96 -6.56
N ALA A 59 -5.46 15.01 -7.13
CA ALA A 59 -5.47 13.62 -6.67
C ALA A 59 -5.01 13.48 -5.21
N ALA A 60 -3.97 14.23 -4.81
CA ALA A 60 -3.49 14.26 -3.43
C ALA A 60 -4.55 14.80 -2.47
N GLN A 61 -5.28 15.85 -2.87
CA GLN A 61 -6.35 16.43 -2.06
C GLN A 61 -7.51 15.43 -1.88
N GLU A 62 -7.98 14.81 -2.96
CA GLU A 62 -9.03 13.78 -2.91
C GLU A 62 -8.63 12.63 -1.97
N LEU A 63 -7.40 12.13 -2.09
CA LEU A 63 -6.89 11.08 -1.22
C LEU A 63 -6.79 11.52 0.25
N MET A 64 -6.37 12.76 0.51
CA MET A 64 -6.33 13.30 1.87
C MET A 64 -7.72 13.47 2.49
N GLU A 65 -8.71 13.92 1.71
CA GLU A 65 -10.12 14.04 2.09
C GLU A 65 -10.73 12.65 2.38
N GLU A 66 -10.33 11.63 1.62
CA GLU A 66 -10.66 10.24 1.88
C GLU A 66 -9.91 9.64 3.08
N GLY A 67 -8.98 10.37 3.71
CA GLY A 67 -8.25 9.93 4.90
C GLY A 67 -6.96 9.16 4.62
N TYR A 68 -6.51 9.10 3.36
CA TYR A 68 -5.17 8.59 3.06
C TYR A 68 -4.07 9.56 3.53
N ARG A 69 -2.90 9.01 3.80
CA ARG A 69 -1.67 9.72 4.15
C ARG A 69 -0.54 9.27 3.24
N PRO A 70 0.32 10.18 2.78
CA PRO A 70 1.48 9.81 1.99
C PRO A 70 2.51 9.10 2.88
N THR A 71 2.97 7.91 2.47
CA THR A 71 3.87 7.08 3.29
C THR A 71 5.14 6.64 2.59
N GLY A 72 5.26 6.86 1.29
CA GLY A 72 6.51 6.57 0.61
C GLY A 72 6.50 6.88 -0.88
N PHE A 73 7.61 6.56 -1.53
CA PHE A 73 7.73 6.62 -2.98
C PHE A 73 8.58 5.45 -3.48
N VAL A 74 8.29 4.97 -4.69
CA VAL A 74 9.01 3.89 -5.35
C VAL A 74 9.41 4.34 -6.75
N VAL A 75 10.71 4.35 -7.00
CA VAL A 75 11.27 4.59 -8.33
C VAL A 75 11.19 3.30 -9.13
N ARG A 76 10.28 3.23 -10.11
CA ARG A 76 10.30 2.14 -11.09
C ARG A 76 11.43 2.39 -12.07
N GLN A 77 12.61 1.85 -11.80
CA GLN A 77 13.65 1.76 -12.82
C GLN A 77 13.16 0.81 -13.92
N GLN A 78 12.70 1.36 -15.04
CA GLN A 78 12.40 0.51 -16.19
C GLN A 78 13.73 -0.07 -16.72
N PRO A 79 13.85 -1.39 -16.93
CA PRO A 79 15.01 -1.94 -17.60
C PRO A 79 15.09 -1.34 -19.01
N ILE A 80 16.26 -0.80 -19.34
CA ILE A 80 16.55 -0.06 -20.57
C ILE A 80 16.30 -1.00 -21.77
N LYS A 81 15.15 -0.86 -22.44
CA LYS A 81 14.88 -1.47 -23.75
C LYS A 81 14.53 -0.35 -24.74
N PRO A 82 15.28 -0.16 -25.85
CA PRO A 82 14.96 0.84 -26.86
C PRO A 82 14.08 0.24 -27.99
N PRO A 83 13.47 1.06 -28.87
CA PRO A 83 12.93 2.40 -28.64
C PRO A 83 11.56 2.54 -29.33
N HIS A 84 10.44 2.50 -28.61
CA HIS A 84 9.22 3.09 -29.12
C HIS A 84 8.39 3.62 -27.96
N VAL A 85 8.05 4.90 -28.08
CA VAL A 85 7.28 5.73 -27.14
C VAL A 85 8.11 6.29 -25.98
N SER A 86 8.49 7.56 -26.12
CA SER A 86 8.97 8.44 -25.03
C SER A 86 7.94 8.47 -23.90
N ARG A 87 8.00 7.50 -23.00
CA ARG A 87 7.34 7.59 -21.71
C ARG A 87 8.29 8.37 -20.82
N ILE A 88 7.85 9.54 -20.37
CA ILE A 88 8.56 10.28 -19.31
C ILE A 88 8.78 9.28 -18.17
N PRO A 89 10.00 9.15 -17.62
CA PRO A 89 10.25 8.24 -16.51
C PRO A 89 9.44 8.72 -15.29
N HIS A 90 8.61 7.86 -14.68
CA HIS A 90 7.76 8.19 -13.53
C HIS A 90 8.11 7.34 -12.29
N ALA A 91 7.91 7.91 -11.10
CA ALA A 91 7.88 7.21 -9.83
C ALA A 91 6.44 7.05 -9.34
N LEU A 92 6.23 6.08 -8.46
CA LEU A 92 4.97 5.92 -7.74
C LEU A 92 5.07 6.57 -6.38
N TYR A 93 4.10 7.39 -6.03
CA TYR A 93 3.92 7.95 -4.70
C TYR A 93 2.86 7.13 -3.97
N ILE A 94 3.20 6.62 -2.79
CA ILE A 94 2.39 5.65 -2.04
C ILE A 94 1.57 6.39 -1.00
N TRP A 95 0.28 6.05 -0.95
CA TRP A 95 -0.70 6.57 -0.01
C TRP A 95 -1.27 5.40 0.79
N THR A 96 -1.32 5.52 2.10
CA THR A 96 -1.90 4.52 2.99
C THR A 96 -3.00 5.13 3.84
N LYS A 97 -4.10 4.42 4.02
CA LYS A 97 -5.16 4.79 4.96
C LYS A 97 -5.19 3.76 6.09
N GLU A 98 -4.89 4.23 7.30
CA GLU A 98 -5.11 3.49 8.54
C GLU A 98 -6.63 3.42 8.81
N ARG A 99 -7.08 2.39 9.54
CA ARG A 99 -8.50 2.11 9.75
C ARG A 99 -9.22 3.18 10.55
#